data_AF-A0A1J5J5F4-F1
#
_entry.id   AF-A0A1J5J5F4-F1
#
_cell.length_a   1.000
_cell.length_b   1.000
_cell.length_c   1.000
_cell.angle_alpha   90.00
_cell.angle_beta   90.00
_cell.angle_gamma   90.00
#
_symmetry.space_group_name_H-M   'P 1'
#
loop_
_entity.id
_entity.type
_entity.pdbx_description
1 polymer ?
#
loop_
_entity_poly.entity_id
_entity_poly.type
_entity_poly.pdbx_seq_one_letter_code
_entity_poly.pdbx_strand_id
1 'polypeptide(L)'
;MSKKIEISQAGDKQALICLLAKLRMRCDLQAQAKGLTEDTVDSLSEKAIDALPESTLVHITDAYFIMHKLGVSDAEIFKKIDLQRSILGQDFSAPEGLNLSTYIKWRLKAEFPQMTMLEALVVNMEIFYAIQWFSQLNNMKTDWAKADTYAASVLKTMQDKFEAIKATSKVVETDEKEEQAVEDVITEEVPERLKEKSSKIWLTVLFLSLLGGAALVWFVFGSLDGLLKWLSSQ
;
A
#
# COMPACT_ATOMS: atom_id res chain seq x y z
N MET A 1 -1.78 22.19 -7.99
CA MET A 1 -2.69 21.91 -6.85
C MET A 1 -3.11 20.46 -6.95
N SER A 2 -2.86 19.65 -5.93
CA SER A 2 -3.30 18.25 -5.94
C SER A 2 -4.83 18.18 -5.89
N LYS A 3 -5.44 17.40 -6.78
CA LYS A 3 -6.90 17.26 -6.90
C LYS A 3 -7.43 16.66 -5.59
N LYS A 4 -8.58 17.13 -5.08
CA LYS A 4 -9.18 16.48 -3.91
C LYS A 4 -9.55 15.02 -4.28
N ILE A 5 -9.11 14.04 -3.50
CA ILE A 5 -9.53 12.63 -3.63
C ILE A 5 -10.84 12.48 -2.86
N GLU A 6 -11.88 12.05 -3.54
CA GLU A 6 -13.21 11.85 -2.95
C GLU A 6 -13.52 10.36 -2.90
N ILE A 7 -13.04 9.68 -1.86
CA ILE A 7 -13.19 8.20 -1.72
C ILE A 7 -14.66 7.79 -1.63
N SER A 8 -15.51 8.65 -1.06
CA SER A 8 -16.96 8.44 -1.01
C SER A 8 -17.63 8.35 -2.40
N GLN A 9 -16.95 8.79 -3.46
CA GLN A 9 -17.43 8.77 -4.84
C GLN A 9 -16.90 7.57 -5.64
N ALA A 10 -16.17 6.63 -5.02
CA ALA A 10 -15.78 5.38 -5.70
C ALA A 10 -17.03 4.61 -6.13
N GLY A 11 -17.24 4.48 -7.44
CA GLY A 11 -18.40 3.81 -8.02
C GLY A 11 -18.36 2.29 -7.92
N ASP A 12 -17.17 1.70 -7.82
CA ASP A 12 -16.94 0.27 -7.69
C ASP A 12 -15.66 -0.03 -6.87
N LYS A 13 -15.38 -1.32 -6.69
CA LYS A 13 -14.21 -1.79 -5.91
C LYS A 13 -12.89 -1.40 -6.56
N GLN A 14 -12.80 -1.41 -7.89
CA GLN A 14 -11.57 -1.08 -8.61
C GLN A 14 -11.26 0.41 -8.47
N ALA A 15 -12.29 1.27 -8.59
CA ALA A 15 -12.19 2.69 -8.31
C ALA A 15 -11.75 2.95 -6.85
N LEU A 16 -12.29 2.20 -5.88
CA LEU A 16 -11.85 2.29 -4.48
C LEU A 16 -10.35 1.94 -4.34
N ILE A 17 -9.89 0.83 -4.93
CA ILE A 17 -8.48 0.41 -4.91
C ILE A 17 -7.59 1.52 -5.48
N CYS A 18 -7.96 2.10 -6.64
CA CYS A 18 -7.21 3.20 -7.25
C CYS A 18 -7.16 4.44 -6.36
N LEU A 19 -8.28 4.85 -5.75
CA LEU A 19 -8.30 6.04 -4.90
C LEU A 19 -7.48 5.84 -3.61
N LEU A 20 -7.51 4.65 -3.02
CA LEU A 20 -6.65 4.29 -1.88
C LEU A 20 -5.17 4.33 -2.29
N ALA A 21 -4.82 3.75 -3.45
CA ALA A 21 -3.45 3.75 -3.94
C ALA A 21 -2.91 5.15 -4.24
N LYS A 22 -3.74 6.03 -4.80
CA LYS A 22 -3.39 7.45 -4.94
C LYS A 22 -3.17 8.13 -3.60
N LEU A 23 -4.03 7.83 -2.62
CA LEU A 23 -3.91 8.38 -1.28
C LEU A 23 -2.61 7.92 -0.61
N ARG A 24 -2.22 6.64 -0.75
CA ARG A 24 -0.90 6.18 -0.29
C ARG A 24 0.24 6.87 -1.01
N MET A 25 0.16 7.07 -2.33
CA MET A 25 1.22 7.71 -3.10
C MET A 25 1.52 9.14 -2.60
N ARG A 26 0.53 9.84 -2.02
CA ARG A 26 0.74 11.14 -1.36
C ARG A 26 1.55 11.05 -0.06
N CYS A 27 1.57 9.89 0.57
CA CYS A 27 2.27 9.66 1.84
C CYS A 27 3.58 8.88 1.67
N ASP A 28 3.81 8.23 0.52
CA ASP A 28 4.98 7.40 0.28
C ASP A 28 6.17 8.24 -0.19
N LEU A 29 7.00 8.66 0.76
CA LEU A 29 8.16 9.52 0.51
C LEU A 29 9.18 8.85 -0.41
N GLN A 30 9.34 7.52 -0.32
CA GLN A 30 10.28 6.79 -1.17
C GLN A 30 9.80 6.71 -2.61
N ALA A 31 8.50 6.52 -2.82
CA ALA A 31 7.91 6.54 -4.14
C ALA A 31 7.99 7.94 -4.77
N GLN A 32 7.68 8.98 -4.00
CA GLN A 32 7.80 10.37 -4.45
C GLN A 32 9.24 10.75 -4.82
N ALA A 33 10.23 10.32 -4.03
CA ALA A 33 11.64 10.55 -4.35
C ALA A 33 12.08 9.89 -5.67
N LYS A 34 11.37 8.85 -6.13
CA LYS A 34 11.57 8.18 -7.42
C LYS A 34 10.74 8.81 -8.55
N GLY A 35 10.04 9.91 -8.30
CA GLY A 35 9.18 10.58 -9.27
C GLY A 35 7.84 9.88 -9.53
N LEU A 36 7.45 8.93 -8.68
CA LEU A 36 6.13 8.30 -8.76
C LEU A 36 5.09 9.25 -8.17
N THR A 37 3.96 9.38 -8.86
CA THR A 37 2.88 10.30 -8.51
C THR A 37 1.53 9.60 -8.62
N GLU A 38 0.45 10.29 -8.24
CA GLU A 38 -0.91 9.76 -8.37
C GLU A 38 -1.25 9.37 -9.82
N ASP A 39 -0.72 10.10 -10.81
CA ASP A 39 -0.92 9.81 -12.22
C ASP A 39 -0.30 8.47 -12.63
N THR A 40 0.72 8.01 -11.89
CA THR A 40 1.28 6.67 -12.09
C THR A 40 0.22 5.60 -11.82
N VAL A 41 -0.64 5.80 -10.81
CA VAL A 41 -1.73 4.85 -10.49
C VAL A 41 -2.77 4.82 -11.61
N ASP A 42 -3.07 5.98 -12.21
CA ASP A 42 -4.02 6.06 -13.34
C ASP A 42 -3.52 5.37 -14.61
N SER A 43 -2.20 5.21 -14.75
CA SER A 43 -1.59 4.52 -15.88
C SER A 43 -1.52 3.00 -15.73
N LEU A 44 -1.88 2.46 -14.56
CA LEU A 44 -1.81 1.02 -14.31
C LEU A 44 -2.92 0.27 -15.05
N SER A 45 -2.58 -0.91 -15.58
CA SER A 45 -3.59 -1.83 -16.07
C SER A 45 -4.42 -2.40 -14.91
N GLU A 46 -5.62 -2.90 -15.19
CA GLU A 46 -6.48 -3.57 -14.21
C GLU A 46 -5.72 -4.68 -13.46
N LYS A 47 -4.99 -5.53 -14.19
CA LYS A 47 -4.15 -6.57 -13.58
C LYS A 47 -3.09 -6.00 -12.63
N ALA A 48 -2.51 -4.85 -12.96
CA ALA A 48 -1.52 -4.19 -12.10
C ALA A 48 -2.19 -3.56 -10.86
N ILE A 49 -3.40 -3.02 -11.00
CA ILE A 49 -4.23 -2.51 -9.90
C ILE A 49 -4.57 -3.65 -8.93
N ASP A 50 -4.95 -4.81 -9.45
CA ASP A 50 -5.28 -5.99 -8.63
C ASP A 50 -4.08 -6.55 -7.85
N ALA A 51 -2.86 -6.29 -8.34
CA ALA A 51 -1.62 -6.67 -7.68
C ALA A 51 -1.18 -5.66 -6.59
N LEU A 52 -1.91 -4.55 -6.40
CA LEU A 52 -1.62 -3.58 -5.37
C LEU A 52 -2.06 -4.09 -3.98
N PRO A 53 -1.38 -3.67 -2.89
CA PRO A 53 -1.80 -4.03 -1.54
C PRO A 53 -3.25 -3.64 -1.19
N GLU A 54 -3.72 -2.53 -1.75
CA GLU A 54 -5.06 -2.01 -1.59
C GLU A 54 -6.12 -2.99 -2.10
N SER A 55 -5.79 -3.81 -3.11
CA SER A 55 -6.65 -4.90 -3.57
C SER A 55 -6.88 -5.94 -2.49
N THR A 56 -5.82 -6.40 -1.80
CA THR A 56 -5.94 -7.34 -0.67
C THR A 56 -6.80 -6.73 0.44
N LEU A 57 -6.59 -5.46 0.78
CA LEU A 57 -7.36 -4.74 1.79
C LEU A 57 -8.86 -4.67 1.44
N VAL A 58 -9.19 -4.28 0.20
CA VAL A 58 -10.58 -4.16 -0.27
C VAL A 58 -11.27 -5.52 -0.30
N HIS A 59 -10.59 -6.57 -0.78
CA HIS A 59 -11.15 -7.92 -0.82
C HIS A 59 -11.41 -8.52 0.57
N ILE A 60 -10.49 -8.33 1.52
CA ILE A 60 -10.69 -8.78 2.91
C ILE A 60 -11.89 -8.06 3.53
N THR A 61 -11.97 -6.74 3.32
CA THR A 61 -13.05 -5.93 3.89
C THR A 61 -14.40 -6.34 3.30
N ASP A 62 -14.49 -6.52 1.98
CA ASP A 62 -15.68 -7.03 1.30
C ASP A 62 -16.16 -8.37 1.86
N ALA A 63 -15.25 -9.36 1.88
CA ALA A 63 -15.55 -10.69 2.39
C ALA A 63 -16.01 -10.64 3.86
N TYR A 64 -15.38 -9.80 4.67
CA TYR A 64 -15.77 -9.59 6.06
C TYR A 64 -17.21 -9.06 6.18
N PHE A 65 -17.55 -7.98 5.47
CA PHE A 65 -18.90 -7.42 5.55
C PHE A 65 -19.97 -8.40 5.05
N ILE A 66 -19.70 -9.15 3.97
CA ILE A 66 -20.61 -10.17 3.45
C ILE A 66 -20.86 -11.25 4.50
N MET A 67 -19.81 -11.85 5.07
CA MET A 67 -19.95 -12.96 6.01
C MET A 67 -20.45 -12.52 7.39
N HIS A 68 -20.03 -11.34 7.86
CA HIS A 68 -20.50 -10.79 9.13
C HIS A 68 -22.00 -10.50 9.07
N LYS A 69 -22.53 -10.03 7.94
CA LYS A 69 -23.97 -9.86 7.71
C LYS A 69 -24.74 -11.19 7.76
N LEU A 70 -24.09 -12.30 7.41
CA LEU A 70 -24.63 -13.65 7.52
C LEU A 70 -24.52 -14.24 8.95
N GLY A 71 -24.01 -13.48 9.92
CA GLY A 71 -23.87 -13.91 11.31
C GLY A 71 -22.66 -14.82 11.58
N VAL A 72 -21.70 -14.88 10.66
CA VAL A 72 -20.45 -15.63 10.86
C VAL A 72 -19.57 -14.86 11.86
N SER A 73 -18.93 -15.56 12.80
CA SER A 73 -18.02 -14.95 13.76
C SER A 73 -16.71 -14.50 13.10
N ASP A 74 -16.11 -13.42 13.61
CA ASP A 74 -14.84 -12.87 13.11
C ASP A 74 -13.75 -13.94 12.93
N ALA A 75 -13.58 -14.83 13.91
CA ALA A 75 -12.59 -15.91 13.86
C ALA A 75 -12.82 -16.87 12.68
N GLU A 76 -14.08 -17.22 12.41
CA GLU A 76 -14.44 -18.10 11.31
C GLU A 76 -14.37 -17.38 9.95
N ILE A 77 -14.68 -16.08 9.92
CA ILE A 77 -14.48 -15.22 8.74
C ILE A 77 -13.01 -15.24 8.33
N PHE A 78 -12.09 -14.94 9.26
CA PHE A 78 -10.66 -14.89 8.94
C PHE A 78 -10.11 -16.26 8.52
N LYS A 79 -10.55 -17.33 9.19
CA LYS A 79 -10.20 -18.69 8.79
C LYS A 79 -10.67 -19.03 7.37
N LYS A 80 -11.89 -18.62 6.98
CA LYS A 80 -12.41 -18.84 5.62
C LYS A 80 -11.62 -18.05 4.58
N ILE A 81 -11.25 -16.80 4.87
CA ILE A 81 -10.41 -15.98 3.99
C ILE A 81 -9.03 -16.64 3.82
N ASP A 82 -8.41 -17.13 4.89
CA ASP A 82 -7.11 -17.80 4.82
C ASP A 82 -7.19 -19.16 4.11
N LEU A 83 -8.25 -19.96 4.33
CA LEU A 83 -8.44 -21.25 3.67
C LEU A 83 -8.48 -21.11 2.14
N GLN A 84 -9.20 -20.11 1.64
CA GLN A 84 -9.24 -19.82 0.19
C GLN A 84 -7.85 -19.56 -0.40
N ARG A 85 -6.90 -19.08 0.43
CA ARG A 85 -5.53 -18.73 0.00
C ARG A 85 -4.52 -19.84 0.26
N SER A 86 -4.71 -20.67 1.29
CA SER A 86 -3.94 -21.90 1.47
C SER A 86 -4.18 -22.87 0.30
N ILE A 87 -5.40 -22.92 -0.26
CA ILE A 87 -5.68 -23.65 -1.52
C ILE A 87 -4.79 -23.15 -2.68
N LEU A 88 -4.35 -21.89 -2.63
CA LEU A 88 -3.43 -21.28 -3.60
C LEU A 88 -1.94 -21.47 -3.23
N GLY A 89 -1.63 -22.28 -2.22
CA GLY A 89 -0.27 -22.57 -1.75
C GLY A 89 0.30 -21.52 -0.79
N GLN A 90 -0.53 -20.64 -0.23
CA GLN A 90 -0.11 -19.65 0.76
C GLN A 90 -0.48 -20.09 2.19
N ASP A 91 0.42 -20.82 2.84
CA ASP A 91 0.22 -21.29 4.21
C ASP A 91 0.58 -20.21 5.24
N PHE A 92 -0.41 -19.37 5.56
CA PHE A 92 -0.34 -18.44 6.67
C PHE A 92 -1.44 -18.77 7.68
N SER A 93 -1.05 -19.08 8.92
CA SER A 93 -2.01 -19.16 10.03
C SER A 93 -2.12 -17.79 10.68
N ALA A 94 -3.30 -17.18 10.62
CA ALA A 94 -3.56 -15.95 11.36
C ALA A 94 -3.42 -16.17 12.88
N PRO A 95 -2.83 -15.21 13.61
CA PRO A 95 -2.92 -15.17 15.07
C PRO A 95 -4.37 -15.22 15.56
N GLU A 96 -4.59 -15.82 16.73
CA GLU A 96 -5.90 -15.82 17.37
C GLU A 96 -6.29 -14.42 17.91
N GLY A 97 -7.59 -14.16 18.04
CA GLY A 97 -8.09 -12.94 18.70
C GLY A 97 -7.94 -11.65 17.89
N LEU A 98 -7.73 -11.73 16.58
CA LEU A 98 -7.69 -10.55 15.72
C LEU A 98 -9.09 -9.95 15.54
N ASN A 99 -9.11 -8.64 15.26
CA ASN A 99 -10.27 -7.95 14.69
C ASN A 99 -9.96 -7.61 13.22
N LEU A 100 -10.95 -7.10 12.48
CA LEU A 100 -10.77 -6.79 11.06
C LEU A 100 -9.53 -5.92 10.77
N SER A 101 -9.30 -4.87 11.57
CA SER A 101 -8.17 -3.96 11.36
C SER A 101 -6.83 -4.64 11.60
N THR A 102 -6.70 -5.41 12.69
CA THR A 102 -5.44 -6.11 13.01
C THR A 102 -5.20 -7.28 12.05
N TYR A 103 -6.26 -7.95 11.59
CA TYR A 103 -6.19 -8.97 10.55
C TYR A 103 -5.68 -8.41 9.21
N ILE A 104 -6.25 -7.30 8.73
CA ILE A 104 -5.77 -6.65 7.49
C ILE A 104 -4.30 -6.27 7.60
N LYS A 105 -3.88 -5.65 8.72
CA LYS A 105 -2.46 -5.27 8.92
C LYS A 105 -1.52 -6.47 8.92
N TRP A 106 -1.89 -7.52 9.64
CA TRP A 106 -1.11 -8.75 9.67
C TRP A 106 -0.98 -9.33 8.26
N ARG A 107 -2.08 -9.36 7.50
CA ARG A 107 -2.11 -9.91 6.15
C ARG A 107 -1.28 -9.07 5.16
N LEU A 108 -1.43 -7.74 5.18
CA LEU A 108 -0.63 -6.84 4.35
C LEU A 108 0.86 -6.99 4.65
N LYS A 109 1.24 -7.14 5.92
CA LYS A 109 2.64 -7.37 6.30
C LYS A 109 3.19 -8.70 5.76
N ALA A 110 2.36 -9.74 5.71
CA ALA A 110 2.76 -11.05 5.20
C ALA A 110 2.89 -11.06 3.66
N GLU A 111 1.94 -10.45 2.94
CA GLU A 111 1.88 -10.47 1.48
C GLU A 111 2.74 -9.39 0.82
N PHE A 112 2.90 -8.24 1.48
CA PHE A 112 3.62 -7.08 0.96
C PHE A 112 4.66 -6.60 1.99
N PRO A 113 5.76 -7.34 2.19
CA PRO A 113 6.80 -6.96 3.16
C PRO A 113 7.35 -5.55 2.95
N GLN A 114 7.34 -5.04 1.72
CA GLN A 114 7.72 -3.66 1.40
C GLN A 114 6.83 -2.59 2.06
N MET A 115 5.57 -2.92 2.39
CA MET A 115 4.69 -2.01 3.14
C MET A 115 5.12 -1.84 4.59
N THR A 116 6.06 -2.65 5.11
CA THR A 116 6.62 -2.41 6.46
C THR A 116 7.41 -1.10 6.54
N MET A 117 7.86 -0.57 5.40
CA MET A 117 8.50 0.74 5.31
C MET A 117 7.48 1.89 5.32
N LEU A 118 6.20 1.58 5.10
CA LEU A 118 5.13 2.57 5.15
C LEU A 118 4.73 2.80 6.61
N GLU A 119 4.52 4.08 6.93
CA GLU A 119 4.07 4.49 8.26
C GLU A 119 2.70 3.88 8.59
N ALA A 120 2.56 3.31 9.79
CA ALA A 120 1.35 2.62 10.23
C ALA A 120 0.09 3.52 10.15
N LEU A 121 0.26 4.83 10.27
CA LEU A 121 -0.82 5.82 10.12
C LEU A 121 -1.43 5.81 8.71
N VAL A 122 -0.64 5.58 7.67
CA VAL A 122 -1.12 5.52 6.28
C VAL A 122 -1.97 4.28 6.07
N VAL A 123 -1.48 3.12 6.52
CA VAL A 123 -2.25 1.86 6.46
C VAL A 123 -3.55 1.96 7.26
N ASN A 124 -3.52 2.59 8.44
CA ASN A 124 -4.72 2.81 9.25
C ASN A 124 -5.76 3.66 8.51
N MET A 125 -5.32 4.71 7.82
CA MET A 125 -6.17 5.59 7.04
C MET A 125 -6.83 4.84 5.88
N GLU A 126 -6.08 4.01 5.15
CA GLU A 126 -6.64 3.18 4.07
C GLU A 126 -7.68 2.18 4.59
N ILE A 127 -7.38 1.49 5.68
CA ILE A 127 -8.31 0.56 6.34
C ILE A 127 -9.59 1.29 6.75
N PHE A 128 -9.44 2.48 7.36
CA PHE A 128 -10.59 3.26 7.81
C PHE A 128 -11.49 3.65 6.62
N TYR A 129 -10.91 4.10 5.51
CA TYR A 129 -11.66 4.46 4.32
C TYR A 129 -12.39 3.27 3.69
N ALA A 130 -11.74 2.11 3.56
CA ALA A 130 -12.41 0.93 3.04
C ALA A 130 -13.58 0.50 3.93
N ILE A 131 -13.39 0.50 5.27
CA ILE A 131 -14.47 0.19 6.21
C ILE A 131 -15.65 1.16 6.06
N GLN A 132 -15.40 2.47 5.91
CA GLN A 132 -16.47 3.44 5.68
C GLN A 132 -17.19 3.17 4.35
N TRP A 133 -16.45 2.90 3.28
CA TRP A 133 -17.04 2.62 1.97
C TRP A 133 -17.94 1.38 1.98
N PHE A 134 -17.46 0.26 2.57
CA PHE A 134 -18.28 -0.95 2.70
C PHE A 134 -19.44 -0.79 3.68
N SER A 135 -19.28 0.02 4.73
CA SER A 135 -20.38 0.38 5.63
C SER A 135 -21.49 1.10 4.88
N GLN A 136 -21.16 2.06 4.00
CA GLN A 136 -22.13 2.76 3.15
C GLN A 136 -22.90 1.77 2.26
N LEU A 137 -22.20 0.86 1.57
CA LEU A 137 -22.85 -0.15 0.72
C LEU A 137 -23.81 -1.07 1.48
N ASN A 138 -23.55 -1.27 2.77
CA ASN A 138 -24.38 -2.10 3.65
C ASN A 138 -25.46 -1.30 4.41
N ASN A 139 -25.74 -0.05 4.00
CA ASN A 139 -26.69 0.85 4.65
C ASN A 139 -26.38 1.09 6.14
N MET A 140 -25.12 0.95 6.54
CA MET A 140 -24.66 1.30 7.88
C MET A 140 -24.29 2.78 7.92
N LYS A 141 -24.43 3.40 9.10
CA LYS A 141 -24.09 4.81 9.28
C LYS A 141 -22.61 5.02 9.02
N THR A 142 -22.28 5.89 8.07
CA THR A 142 -20.92 6.34 7.79
C THR A 142 -20.65 7.73 8.35
N ASP A 143 -19.39 8.00 8.63
CA ASP A 143 -18.91 9.32 9.05
C ASP A 143 -17.74 9.74 8.16
N TRP A 144 -18.09 10.14 6.93
CA TRP A 144 -17.12 10.60 5.93
C TRP A 144 -16.35 11.84 6.38
N ALA A 145 -16.99 12.73 7.15
CA ALA A 145 -16.32 13.90 7.71
C ALA A 145 -15.18 13.50 8.67
N LYS A 146 -15.41 12.49 9.51
CA LYS A 146 -14.37 11.92 10.36
C LYS A 146 -13.26 11.24 9.55
N ALA A 147 -13.61 10.52 8.49
CA ALA A 147 -12.62 9.90 7.59
C ALA A 147 -11.73 10.94 6.91
N ASP A 148 -12.32 11.98 6.33
CA ASP A 148 -11.59 13.06 5.68
C ASP A 148 -10.74 13.85 6.66
N THR A 149 -11.24 14.10 7.88
CA THR A 149 -10.46 14.75 8.94
C THR A 149 -9.25 13.91 9.34
N TYR A 150 -9.44 12.60 9.51
CA TYR A 150 -8.34 11.70 9.85
C TYR A 150 -7.29 11.65 8.73
N ALA A 151 -7.73 11.54 7.47
CA ALA A 151 -6.85 11.50 6.32
C ALA A 151 -6.05 12.80 6.14
N ALA A 152 -6.70 13.95 6.29
CA ALA A 152 -6.04 15.25 6.25
C ALA A 152 -4.98 15.37 7.35
N SER A 153 -5.25 14.86 8.56
CA SER A 153 -4.27 14.82 9.64
C SER A 153 -3.07 13.93 9.28
N VAL A 154 -3.30 12.74 8.73
CA VAL A 154 -2.22 11.82 8.34
C VAL A 154 -1.37 12.45 7.22
N LEU A 155 -2.00 12.98 6.18
CA LEU A 155 -1.30 13.65 5.07
C LEU A 155 -0.44 14.82 5.57
N LYS A 156 -0.98 15.65 6.47
CA LYS A 156 -0.22 16.74 7.08
C LYS A 156 0.99 16.22 7.85
N THR A 157 0.80 15.22 8.71
CA THR A 157 1.92 14.61 9.46
C THR A 157 3.00 14.04 8.54
N MET A 158 2.63 13.42 7.43
CA MET A 158 3.59 12.88 6.46
C MET A 158 4.33 13.99 5.70
N GLN A 159 3.65 15.06 5.33
CA GLN A 159 4.28 16.23 4.72
C GLN A 159 5.25 16.91 5.68
N ASP A 160 4.86 17.11 6.94
CA ASP A 160 5.70 17.72 7.96
C ASP A 160 6.98 16.89 8.18
N LYS A 161 6.88 15.56 8.20
CA LYS A 161 8.03 14.65 8.24
C LYS A 161 8.94 14.79 7.02
N PHE A 162 8.36 14.93 5.82
CA PHE A 162 9.12 15.10 4.59
C PHE A 162 9.94 16.40 4.59
N GLU A 163 9.32 17.52 4.93
CA GLU A 163 10.02 18.81 5.01
C GLU A 163 11.12 18.80 6.08
N ALA A 164 10.88 18.12 7.21
CA ALA A 164 11.91 17.94 8.24
C ALA A 164 13.14 17.18 7.72
N ILE A 165 12.93 16.05 7.02
CA ILE A 165 14.03 15.27 6.42
C ILE A 165 14.80 16.12 5.40
N LYS A 166 14.08 16.84 4.54
CA LYS A 166 14.68 17.71 3.52
C LYS A 166 15.50 18.84 4.13
N ALA A 167 15.03 19.43 5.22
CA ALA A 167 15.77 20.46 5.95
C ALA A 167 17.07 19.89 6.55
N THR A 168 17.03 18.69 7.14
CA THR A 168 18.22 18.04 7.69
C THR A 168 19.26 17.69 6.61
N SER A 169 18.84 17.16 5.45
CA SER A 169 19.78 16.82 4.37
C SER A 169 20.51 18.05 3.80
N LYS A 170 19.85 19.20 3.74
CA LYS A 170 20.46 20.44 3.23
C LYS A 170 21.55 20.99 4.16
N VAL A 171 21.41 20.79 5.47
CA VAL A 171 22.43 21.22 6.45
C VAL A 171 23.72 20.41 6.28
N VAL A 172 23.60 19.09 6.12
CA VAL A 172 24.76 18.18 5.93
C VAL A 172 25.56 18.52 4.65
N GLU A 173 24.89 18.82 3.54
CA GLU A 173 25.58 19.25 2.30
C GLU A 173 26.27 20.62 2.41
N THR A 174 25.88 21.46 3.38
CA THR A 174 26.52 22.77 3.59
C THR A 174 27.79 22.61 4.42
N ASP A 175 27.78 21.72 5.42
CA ASP A 175 28.95 21.43 6.24
C ASP A 175 30.04 20.67 5.46
N GLU A 176 29.68 19.73 4.57
CA GLU A 176 30.65 19.03 3.70
C GLU A 176 31.34 19.98 2.71
N LYS A 177 30.66 21.04 2.24
CA LYS A 177 31.27 22.05 1.37
C LYS A 177 32.22 22.98 2.10
N GLU A 178 32.01 23.22 3.40
CA GLU A 178 32.97 23.96 4.22
C GLU A 178 34.19 23.10 4.56
N GLU A 179 34.03 21.78 4.71
CA GLU A 179 35.16 20.85 4.93
C GLU A 179 35.99 20.62 3.63
N GLN A 180 35.35 20.53 2.46
CA GLN A 180 36.06 20.44 1.17
C GLN A 180 36.81 21.73 0.78
N ALA A 181 36.33 22.91 1.22
CA ALA A 181 37.06 24.16 1.05
C ALA A 181 38.35 24.23 1.90
N VAL A 182 38.50 23.35 2.90
CA VAL A 182 39.73 23.20 3.69
C VAL A 182 40.67 22.13 3.09
N GLU A 183 40.13 21.12 2.41
CA GLU A 183 40.93 20.08 1.71
C GLU A 183 41.50 20.53 0.35
N ASP A 184 40.89 21.50 -0.35
CA ASP A 184 41.45 22.07 -1.60
C ASP A 184 42.75 22.90 -1.38
N VAL A 185 43.21 23.04 -0.14
CA VAL A 185 44.56 23.58 0.17
C VAL A 185 45.63 22.48 0.17
N ILE A 186 45.25 21.20 0.19
CA ILE A 186 46.19 20.08 0.22
C ILE A 186 45.62 18.91 -0.59
N THR A 187 45.93 18.79 -1.89
CA THR A 187 46.40 17.49 -2.43
C THR A 187 46.93 17.54 -3.87
N GLU A 188 48.11 16.94 -4.00
CA GLU A 188 48.73 16.41 -5.21
C GLU A 188 47.86 15.37 -5.95
N GLU A 189 48.17 15.23 -7.23
CA GLU A 189 47.53 14.44 -8.29
C GLU A 189 47.25 12.95 -7.95
N VAL A 190 46.01 12.48 -8.17
CA VAL A 190 45.63 11.06 -8.16
C VAL A 190 44.84 10.69 -9.45
N PRO A 191 45.18 9.59 -10.14
CA PRO A 191 44.75 9.35 -11.53
C PRO A 191 43.33 8.75 -11.73
N GLU A 192 42.71 9.18 -12.83
CA GLU A 192 41.30 9.10 -13.26
C GLU A 192 40.64 7.74 -13.57
N ARG A 193 41.24 6.58 -13.30
CA ARG A 193 40.81 5.33 -13.98
C ARG A 193 39.66 4.51 -13.37
N LEU A 194 38.92 4.98 -12.37
CA LEU A 194 37.95 4.11 -11.65
C LEU A 194 36.46 4.54 -11.64
N LYS A 195 36.07 5.69 -12.22
CA LYS A 195 34.69 6.19 -12.09
C LYS A 195 33.62 5.51 -13.00
N GLU A 196 33.99 4.77 -14.03
CA GLU A 196 33.02 4.41 -15.10
C GLU A 196 32.25 3.08 -14.90
N LYS A 197 32.68 2.18 -13.99
CA LYS A 197 32.10 0.83 -13.89
C LYS A 197 30.94 0.64 -12.89
N SER A 198 30.69 1.61 -12.00
CA SER A 198 29.73 1.43 -10.89
C SER A 198 28.26 1.70 -11.29
N SER A 199 28.01 2.57 -12.28
CA SER A 199 26.66 3.03 -12.63
C SER A 199 25.77 1.96 -13.31
N LYS A 200 26.36 1.02 -14.06
CA LYS A 200 25.61 0.05 -14.87
C LYS A 200 25.07 -1.15 -14.08
N ILE A 201 25.58 -1.42 -12.87
CA ILE A 201 25.19 -2.60 -12.07
C ILE A 201 23.93 -2.33 -11.24
N TRP A 202 23.65 -1.07 -10.88
CA TRP A 202 22.51 -0.72 -10.03
C TRP A 202 21.16 -0.71 -10.77
N LEU A 203 21.14 -0.42 -12.07
CA LEU A 203 19.91 -0.35 -12.87
C LEU A 203 19.26 -1.73 -13.13
N THR A 204 20.05 -2.79 -13.21
CA THR A 204 19.57 -4.16 -13.48
C THR A 204 18.91 -4.83 -12.27
N VAL A 205 19.33 -4.47 -11.05
CA VAL A 205 18.75 -5.02 -9.81
C VAL A 205 17.34 -4.46 -9.54
N LEU A 206 17.05 -3.24 -9.99
CA LEU A 206 15.75 -2.59 -9.80
C LEU A 206 14.64 -3.15 -10.70
N PHE A 207 14.99 -3.65 -11.90
CA PHE A 207 14.01 -4.15 -12.88
C PHE A 207 13.50 -5.56 -12.55
N LEU A 208 14.29 -6.36 -11.84
CA LEU A 208 13.93 -7.74 -11.47
C LEU A 208 12.97 -7.82 -10.26
N SER A 209 12.93 -6.80 -9.40
CA SER A 209 12.02 -6.79 -8.23
C SER A 209 10.57 -6.39 -8.59
N LEU A 210 10.36 -5.70 -9.71
CA LEU A 210 9.04 -5.27 -10.17
C LEU A 210 8.27 -6.35 -10.96
N LEU A 211 8.96 -7.30 -11.59
CA LEU A 211 8.33 -8.30 -12.46
C LEU A 211 8.09 -9.67 -11.78
N GLY A 212 8.68 -9.92 -10.61
CA GLY A 212 8.63 -11.23 -9.94
C GLY A 212 7.29 -11.60 -9.28
N GLY A 213 6.32 -10.69 -9.16
CA GLY A 213 5.06 -10.94 -8.43
C GLY A 213 3.82 -11.27 -9.28
N ALA A 214 3.86 -11.10 -10.61
CA ALA A 214 2.64 -10.99 -11.42
C ALA A 214 2.12 -12.30 -12.07
N ALA A 215 2.69 -13.46 -11.72
CA ALA A 215 2.45 -14.72 -12.44
C ALA A 215 1.39 -15.66 -11.82
N LEU A 216 0.84 -15.39 -10.63
CA LEU A 216 0.03 -16.39 -9.89
C LEU A 216 -1.42 -16.01 -9.56
N VAL A 217 -1.91 -14.85 -10.02
CA VAL A 217 -3.26 -14.37 -9.68
C VAL A 217 -4.37 -14.93 -10.62
N TRP A 218 -4.01 -15.70 -11.64
CA TRP A 218 -4.88 -15.89 -12.82
C TRP A 218 -5.86 -17.08 -12.81
N PHE A 219 -6.19 -17.73 -11.69
CA PHE A 219 -7.00 -18.97 -11.78
C PHE A 219 -8.36 -19.06 -11.05
N VAL A 220 -8.81 -18.11 -10.21
CA VAL A 220 -9.98 -18.43 -9.33
C VAL A 220 -11.16 -17.44 -9.32
N PHE A 221 -11.12 -16.27 -9.96
CA PHE A 221 -12.32 -15.40 -10.00
C PHE A 221 -13.32 -15.77 -11.11
N GLY A 222 -13.84 -17.00 -11.04
CA GLY A 222 -14.96 -17.50 -11.83
C GLY A 222 -16.30 -17.38 -11.10
N SER A 223 -16.84 -16.15 -11.01
CA SER A 223 -18.21 -15.78 -10.60
C SER A 223 -18.66 -16.02 -9.14
N LEU A 224 -19.40 -15.03 -8.62
CA LEU A 224 -20.11 -15.04 -7.32
C LEU A 224 -21.08 -16.23 -7.18
N ASP A 225 -21.56 -16.78 -8.30
CA ASP A 225 -22.46 -17.94 -8.36
C ASP A 225 -21.80 -19.24 -7.89
N GLY A 226 -20.47 -19.37 -8.04
CA GLY A 226 -19.72 -20.52 -7.53
C GLY A 226 -19.69 -20.56 -6.01
N LEU A 227 -19.54 -19.39 -5.38
CA LEU A 227 -19.52 -19.25 -3.92
C LEU A 227 -20.89 -19.57 -3.30
N LEU A 228 -21.97 -19.09 -3.92
CA LEU A 228 -23.34 -19.33 -3.44
C LEU A 228 -23.76 -20.80 -3.58
N LYS A 229 -23.38 -21.47 -4.67
CA LYS A 229 -23.64 -22.92 -4.84
C LYS A 229 -22.92 -23.77 -3.80
N TRP A 230 -21.67 -23.43 -3.46
CA TRP A 230 -20.91 -24.16 -2.45
C TRP A 230 -21.47 -23.98 -1.04
N LEU A 231 -21.90 -22.77 -0.68
CA LEU A 231 -22.54 -22.51 0.62
C LEU A 231 -23.91 -23.19 0.76
N SER A 232 -24.58 -23.52 -0.35
CA SER A 232 -25.86 -24.24 -0.33
C SER A 232 -25.73 -25.76 -0.22
N SER A 233 -24.51 -26.32 -0.31
CA SER A 233 -24.28 -27.77 -0.28
C SER A 233 -23.71 -28.31 1.03
N GLN A 234 -23.69 -27.49 2.10
CA GLN A 234 -23.36 -27.89 3.47
C GLN A 234 -24.53 -27.58 4.41
#